data_AF-A0A8S2PNV9-F1
#
_entry.id   AF-A0A8S2PNV9-F1
#
_cell.length_a   1.000
_cell.length_b   1.000
_cell.length_c   1.000
_cell.angle_alpha   90.00
_cell.angle_beta   90.00
_cell.angle_gamma   90.00
#
_symmetry.space_group_name_H-M   'P 1'
#
loop_
_entity.id
_entity.type
_entity.pdbx_description
1 polymer ?
#
loop_
_entity_poly.entity_id
_entity_poly.type
_entity_poly.pdbx_seq_one_letter_code
_entity_poly.pdbx_strand_id
1 'polypeptide(L)'
;ASNFYTPQNAFYSPTSQQQSFPPGGMDFLSNPLVNVATQMAGQYTSMMAQKGQELLPNEVKRSITSVKYYFAVDTKYVIKKLCLLLFPFRPRNWSLQYSADEPVPPRVDSNAPDYYIPLMSALTYVLIAGLALGTQNKFSPEQLGFHSSSVLVWFIIEVGLLCLIFYIFGIQTKLRTLDLIAYCGYKYVGMISAVSAYLLTNSLLAYRCVLIYISVALSYFLVKSLRLQILPETGSHSTYGGSKRRIYLLLAIVLLQPFFIWYLTRHLIA
;
A
#
# COMPACT_ATOMS: atom_id res chain seq x y z
N ALA A 1 46.80 -22.13 3.69
CA ALA A 1 45.72 -23.03 3.26
C ALA A 1 44.53 -22.78 4.17
N SER A 2 43.64 -21.83 3.86
CA SER A 2 42.47 -21.98 2.99
C SER A 2 41.52 -23.09 3.46
N ASN A 3 40.53 -22.74 4.29
CA ASN A 3 39.30 -23.49 4.40
C ASN A 3 38.12 -22.52 4.32
N PHE A 4 37.37 -22.68 3.24
CA PHE A 4 36.20 -21.91 2.85
C PHE A 4 35.03 -22.22 3.79
N TYR A 5 34.38 -21.19 4.32
CA TYR A 5 33.04 -21.28 4.89
C TYR A 5 32.02 -21.02 3.77
N THR A 6 31.22 -22.02 3.43
CA THR A 6 29.96 -21.87 2.68
C THR A 6 28.78 -21.97 3.65
N PRO A 7 27.86 -20.99 3.71
CA PRO A 7 26.60 -21.18 4.40
C PRO A 7 25.60 -21.88 3.46
N GLN A 8 25.11 -23.04 3.89
CA GLN A 8 24.09 -23.82 3.20
C GLN A 8 22.71 -23.30 3.63
N ASN A 9 21.97 -22.72 2.67
CA ASN A 9 20.61 -22.23 2.85
C ASN A 9 19.66 -23.39 3.22
N ALA A 10 19.20 -23.39 4.47
CA ALA A 10 18.10 -24.24 4.92
C ALA A 10 16.79 -23.71 4.32
N PHE A 11 16.33 -24.36 3.24
CA PHE A 11 14.98 -24.16 2.72
C PHE A 11 13.96 -24.69 3.73
N TYR A 12 13.19 -23.77 4.31
CA TYR A 12 11.94 -24.08 5.01
C TYR A 12 11.01 -24.83 4.06
N SER A 13 10.74 -26.10 4.38
CA SER A 13 9.62 -26.85 3.80
C SER A 13 8.34 -26.37 4.50
N PRO A 14 7.31 -25.87 3.79
CA PRO A 14 6.03 -25.63 4.42
C PRO A 14 5.37 -26.98 4.67
N THR A 15 5.24 -27.35 5.95
CA THR A 15 4.32 -28.35 6.45
C THR A 15 2.93 -28.10 5.86
N SER A 16 2.43 -29.05 5.08
CA SER A 16 1.03 -29.13 4.71
C SER A 16 0.21 -29.40 5.97
N GLN A 17 -0.46 -28.37 6.48
CA GLN A 17 -1.53 -28.55 7.46
C GLN A 17 -2.64 -29.38 6.80
N GLN A 18 -2.78 -30.63 7.27
CA GLN A 18 -3.98 -31.42 7.03
C GLN A 18 -5.16 -30.70 7.68
N GLN A 19 -6.07 -30.20 6.86
CA GLN A 19 -7.33 -29.62 7.29
C GLN A 19 -8.31 -30.77 7.56
N SER A 20 -8.54 -31.07 8.84
CA SER A 20 -9.49 -32.07 9.31
C SER A 20 -10.93 -31.59 9.10
N PHE A 21 -11.70 -32.33 8.29
CA PHE A 21 -13.16 -32.21 8.17
C PHE A 21 -13.86 -33.27 9.04
N PRO A 22 -15.11 -33.02 9.48
CA PRO A 22 -15.72 -33.70 10.63
C PRO A 22 -16.09 -35.17 10.35
N PRO A 23 -16.19 -36.00 11.40
CA PRO A 23 -16.36 -37.45 11.25
C PRO A 23 -17.83 -37.79 10.98
N GLY A 24 -18.13 -38.18 9.75
CA GLY A 24 -19.45 -38.70 9.37
C GLY A 24 -19.40 -39.36 8.00
N GLY A 25 -19.30 -40.69 7.98
CA GLY A 25 -19.38 -41.52 6.76
C GLY A 25 -18.08 -42.25 6.41
N MET A 26 -17.68 -43.23 7.23
CA MET A 26 -16.77 -44.29 6.77
C MET A 26 -17.51 -45.12 5.70
N ASP A 27 -16.99 -45.13 4.47
CA ASP A 27 -17.02 -46.27 3.51
C ASP A 27 -16.72 -45.86 2.05
N PHE A 28 -16.46 -44.57 1.76
CA PHE A 28 -16.11 -44.16 0.39
C PHE A 28 -14.59 -44.23 0.08
N LEU A 29 -13.73 -44.26 1.10
CA LEU A 29 -12.26 -44.20 0.97
C LEU A 29 -11.55 -45.55 0.76
N SER A 30 -12.25 -46.68 0.90
CA SER A 30 -11.64 -48.01 0.73
C SER A 30 -11.56 -48.46 -0.73
N ASN A 31 -12.19 -47.73 -1.65
CA ASN A 31 -12.15 -48.08 -3.06
C ASN A 31 -10.76 -47.76 -3.64
N PRO A 32 -10.00 -48.75 -4.15
CA PRO A 32 -8.69 -48.52 -4.76
C PRO A 32 -8.75 -47.54 -5.95
N LEU A 33 -9.92 -47.41 -6.58
CA LEU A 33 -10.20 -46.41 -7.61
C LEU A 33 -10.08 -44.96 -7.10
N VAL A 34 -10.47 -44.69 -5.85
CA VAL A 34 -10.41 -43.34 -5.26
C VAL A 34 -8.96 -42.95 -4.97
N ASN A 35 -8.14 -43.86 -4.45
CA ASN A 35 -6.71 -43.60 -4.24
C ASN A 35 -5.95 -43.36 -5.56
N VAL A 36 -6.28 -44.12 -6.61
CA VAL A 36 -5.73 -43.91 -7.96
C VAL A 36 -6.21 -42.58 -8.54
N ALA A 37 -7.49 -42.25 -8.36
CA ALA A 37 -8.03 -40.95 -8.80
C ALA A 37 -7.37 -39.77 -8.06
N THR A 38 -7.10 -39.89 -6.75
CA THR A 38 -6.41 -38.85 -5.97
C THR A 38 -4.94 -38.71 -6.37
N GLN A 39 -4.22 -39.81 -6.65
CA GLN A 39 -2.84 -39.74 -7.15
C GLN A 39 -2.77 -39.15 -8.56
N MET A 40 -3.66 -39.57 -9.46
CA MET A 40 -3.77 -39.03 -10.81
C MET A 40 -4.11 -37.53 -10.73
N ALA A 41 -5.11 -37.14 -9.94
CA ALA A 41 -5.45 -35.75 -9.71
C ALA A 41 -4.26 -34.95 -9.13
N GLY A 42 -3.49 -35.53 -8.21
CA GLY A 42 -2.27 -34.92 -7.67
C GLY A 42 -1.21 -34.68 -8.74
N GLN A 43 -0.96 -35.66 -9.63
CA GLN A 43 -0.03 -35.54 -10.74
C GLN A 43 -0.51 -34.50 -11.77
N TYR A 44 -1.76 -34.55 -12.21
CA TYR A 44 -2.36 -33.55 -13.10
C TYR A 44 -2.31 -32.14 -12.49
N THR A 45 -2.58 -32.01 -11.19
CA THR A 45 -2.49 -30.72 -10.48
C THR A 45 -1.04 -30.21 -10.42
N SER A 46 -0.07 -31.10 -10.15
CA SER A 46 1.34 -30.73 -10.11
C SER A 46 1.87 -30.31 -11.49
N MET A 47 1.45 -30.99 -12.56
CA MET A 47 1.80 -30.62 -13.93
C MET A 47 1.15 -29.30 -14.34
N MET A 48 -0.11 -29.04 -13.97
CA MET A 48 -0.77 -27.75 -14.23
C MET A 48 -0.11 -26.61 -13.44
N ALA A 49 0.35 -26.86 -12.21
CA ALA A 49 1.08 -25.88 -11.41
C ALA A 49 2.47 -25.59 -11.99
N GLN A 50 3.21 -26.60 -12.42
CA GLN A 50 4.52 -26.44 -13.08
C GLN A 50 4.37 -25.75 -14.44
N LYS A 51 3.42 -26.18 -15.27
CA LYS A 51 3.13 -25.58 -16.57
C LYS A 51 2.58 -24.16 -16.42
N GLY A 52 1.77 -23.88 -15.39
CA GLY A 52 1.33 -22.53 -15.04
C GLY A 52 2.49 -21.64 -14.59
N GLN A 53 3.51 -22.19 -13.93
CA GLN A 53 4.73 -21.46 -13.64
C GLN A 53 5.59 -21.25 -14.90
N GLU A 54 5.74 -22.22 -15.79
CA GLU A 54 6.56 -22.07 -17.01
C GLU A 54 5.92 -21.15 -18.07
N LEU A 55 4.58 -21.10 -18.13
CA LEU A 55 3.84 -20.27 -19.08
C LEU A 55 3.76 -18.78 -18.69
N LEU A 56 4.13 -18.43 -17.46
CA LEU A 56 4.22 -17.03 -17.06
C LEU A 56 5.57 -16.46 -17.47
N PRO A 57 5.61 -15.44 -18.34
CA PRO A 57 6.84 -14.76 -18.71
C PRO A 57 7.60 -14.33 -17.46
N ASN A 58 8.93 -14.42 -17.47
CA ASN A 58 9.76 -14.02 -16.33
C ASN A 58 9.49 -12.57 -15.88
N GLU A 59 9.04 -11.70 -16.78
CA GLU A 59 8.56 -10.34 -16.47
C GLU A 59 7.31 -10.32 -15.58
N VAL A 60 6.35 -11.22 -15.82
CA VAL A 60 5.13 -11.35 -15.01
C VAL A 60 5.47 -11.91 -13.62
N LYS A 61 6.35 -12.91 -13.56
CA LYS A 61 6.86 -13.43 -12.27
C LYS A 61 7.56 -12.34 -11.47
N ARG A 62 8.40 -11.53 -12.12
CA ARG A 62 9.11 -10.40 -11.48
C ARG A 62 8.15 -9.33 -10.97
N SER A 63 7.08 -9.05 -11.72
CA SER A 63 6.03 -8.11 -11.31
C SER A 63 5.25 -8.63 -10.10
N ILE A 64 4.82 -9.89 -10.10
CA ILE A 64 4.09 -10.51 -8.99
C ILE A 64 4.93 -10.53 -7.70
N THR A 65 6.20 -10.90 -7.78
CA THR A 65 7.11 -10.87 -6.62
C THR A 65 7.33 -9.45 -6.10
N SER A 66 7.39 -8.46 -7.00
CA SER A 66 7.51 -7.05 -6.61
C SER A 66 6.24 -6.55 -5.90
N VAL A 67 5.04 -6.96 -6.32
CA VAL A 67 3.79 -6.60 -5.63
C VAL A 67 3.71 -7.26 -4.27
N LYS A 68 4.06 -8.55 -4.15
CA LYS A 68 4.08 -9.29 -2.87
C LYS A 68 4.91 -8.59 -1.80
N TYR A 69 6.02 -7.94 -2.18
CA TYR A 69 6.85 -7.15 -1.26
C TYR A 69 6.06 -6.04 -0.53
N TYR A 70 5.22 -5.29 -1.25
CA TYR A 70 4.42 -4.19 -0.66
C TYR A 70 3.22 -4.65 0.18
N PHE A 71 2.87 -5.93 0.11
CA PHE A 71 1.81 -6.56 0.91
C PHE A 71 2.36 -7.42 2.05
N ALA A 72 3.68 -7.52 2.21
CA ALA A 72 4.31 -8.19 3.34
C ALA A 72 4.21 -7.30 4.59
N VAL A 73 3.03 -7.30 5.22
CA VAL A 73 2.68 -6.41 6.33
C VAL A 73 2.15 -7.23 7.51
N ASP A 74 2.55 -6.84 8.73
CA ASP A 74 2.08 -7.43 9.98
C ASP A 74 1.20 -6.43 10.77
N THR A 75 0.33 -6.91 11.66
CA THR A 75 -0.58 -6.03 12.44
C THR A 75 0.16 -4.96 13.25
N LYS A 76 1.32 -5.32 13.82
CA LYS A 76 2.18 -4.40 14.57
C LYS A 76 2.69 -3.26 13.67
N TYR A 77 3.05 -3.57 12.43
CA TYR A 77 3.45 -2.57 11.45
C TYR A 77 2.30 -1.61 11.15
N VAL A 78 1.09 -2.13 10.92
CA VAL A 78 -0.08 -1.31 10.57
C VAL A 78 -0.35 -0.28 11.65
N ILE A 79 -0.39 -0.69 12.92
CA ILE A 79 -0.62 0.23 14.05
C ILE A 79 0.48 1.30 14.09
N LYS A 80 1.75 0.90 14.00
CA LYS A 80 2.88 1.83 14.02
C LYS A 80 2.82 2.82 12.85
N LYS A 81 2.47 2.37 11.65
CA LYS A 81 2.35 3.21 10.46
C LYS A 81 1.14 4.14 10.53
N LEU A 82 0.00 3.69 11.04
CA LEU A 82 -1.15 4.56 11.29
C LEU A 82 -0.82 5.66 12.31
N CYS A 83 -0.14 5.31 13.41
CA CYS A 83 0.35 6.31 14.35
C CYS A 83 1.34 7.28 13.70
N LEU A 84 2.22 6.80 12.80
CA LEU A 84 3.13 7.64 12.03
C LEU A 84 2.39 8.60 11.11
N LEU A 85 1.36 8.15 10.40
CA LEU A 85 0.57 8.97 9.47
C LEU A 85 -0.28 10.02 10.21
N LEU A 86 -0.85 9.66 11.36
CA LEU A 86 -1.67 10.58 12.18
C LEU A 86 -0.83 11.50 13.06
N PHE A 87 0.34 11.06 13.52
CA PHE A 87 1.25 11.82 14.38
C PHE A 87 2.68 11.81 13.84
N PRO A 88 2.92 12.43 12.66
CA PRO A 88 4.22 12.37 12.00
C PRO A 88 5.26 13.25 12.69
N PHE A 89 4.93 14.03 13.73
CA PHE A 89 5.90 14.88 14.42
C PHE A 89 6.78 14.13 15.43
N ARG A 90 6.38 12.92 15.82
CA ARG A 90 7.04 12.11 16.86
C ARG A 90 8.31 11.34 16.46
N PRO A 91 8.49 10.83 15.22
CA PRO A 91 9.64 10.00 14.88
C PRO A 91 10.92 10.82 14.72
N ARG A 92 12.00 10.33 15.34
CA ARG A 92 13.35 10.93 15.25
C ARG A 92 14.13 10.44 14.02
N ASN A 93 13.84 9.23 13.53
CA ASN A 93 14.57 8.60 12.43
C ASN A 93 13.64 8.35 11.23
N TRP A 94 13.92 9.04 10.12
CA TRP A 94 13.16 8.95 8.86
C TRP A 94 13.90 8.14 7.78
N SER A 95 15.16 7.79 8.03
CA SER A 95 16.00 7.02 7.11
C SER A 95 15.38 5.65 6.84
N LEU A 96 15.43 5.23 5.57
CA LEU A 96 15.16 3.85 5.19
C LEU A 96 16.31 2.97 5.67
N GLN A 97 16.00 1.85 6.32
CA GLN A 97 17.00 0.85 6.69
C GLN A 97 17.28 -0.02 5.46
N TYR A 98 18.54 -0.07 5.06
CA TYR A 98 19.02 -0.94 3.97
C TYR A 98 19.82 -2.08 4.59
N SER A 99 19.51 -3.31 4.20
CA SER A 99 20.34 -4.48 4.53
C SER A 99 20.91 -5.01 3.23
N ALA A 100 22.24 -4.94 3.07
CA ALA A 100 22.97 -5.47 1.91
C ALA A 100 22.46 -4.96 0.55
N ASP A 101 22.38 -3.63 0.37
CA ASP A 101 22.01 -2.94 -0.88
C ASP A 101 20.60 -3.20 -1.45
N GLU A 102 19.78 -4.04 -0.82
CA GLU A 102 18.36 -4.19 -1.13
C GLU A 102 17.48 -3.47 -0.08
N PRO A 103 16.41 -2.76 -0.51
CA PRO A 103 15.44 -2.19 0.41
C PRO A 103 14.81 -3.28 1.29
N VAL A 104 14.84 -3.08 2.61
CA VAL A 104 14.26 -4.05 3.55
C VAL A 104 12.74 -3.98 3.49
N PRO A 105 12.02 -5.13 3.46
CA PRO A 105 10.57 -5.14 3.35
C PRO A 105 9.86 -4.39 4.48
N PRO A 106 8.62 -3.89 4.23
CA PRO A 106 7.85 -3.11 5.20
C PRO A 106 7.70 -3.75 6.59
N ARG A 107 7.75 -5.08 6.71
CA ARG A 107 7.77 -5.77 8.01
C ARG A 107 8.81 -5.25 9.00
N VAL A 108 9.99 -4.89 8.51
CA VAL A 108 11.14 -4.53 9.36
C VAL A 108 11.33 -3.01 9.41
N ASP A 109 11.06 -2.30 8.31
CA ASP A 109 11.16 -0.85 8.26
C ASP A 109 9.79 -0.17 8.14
N SER A 110 9.40 0.54 9.20
CA SER A 110 8.19 1.35 9.26
C SER A 110 8.18 2.51 8.25
N ASN A 111 9.34 2.92 7.73
CA ASN A 111 9.46 4.00 6.75
C ASN A 111 9.32 3.51 5.31
N ALA A 112 9.35 2.20 5.05
CA ALA A 112 9.16 1.64 3.72
C ALA A 112 7.73 1.87 3.21
N PRO A 113 7.54 2.11 1.90
CA PRO A 113 6.22 2.25 1.30
C PRO A 113 5.48 0.90 1.25
N ASP A 114 4.15 0.94 1.42
CA ASP A 114 3.28 -0.24 1.41
C ASP A 114 1.98 0.05 0.64
N TYR A 115 1.36 -0.99 0.09
CA TYR A 115 0.05 -0.88 -0.59
C TYR A 115 -1.11 -1.33 0.26
N TYR A 116 -0.84 -2.11 1.30
CA TYR A 116 -1.87 -2.62 2.18
C TYR A 116 -2.66 -1.47 2.84
N ILE A 117 -1.98 -0.46 3.41
CA ILE A 117 -2.66 0.64 4.09
C ILE A 117 -3.43 1.52 3.09
N PRO A 118 -2.87 1.99 1.96
CA PRO A 118 -3.61 2.68 0.92
C PRO A 118 -4.90 1.97 0.48
N LEU A 119 -4.81 0.67 0.19
CA LEU A 119 -5.96 -0.11 -0.26
C LEU A 119 -7.02 -0.23 0.84
N MET A 120 -6.61 -0.65 2.04
CA MET A 120 -7.54 -0.87 3.15
C MET A 120 -8.17 0.43 3.63
N SER A 121 -7.43 1.53 3.63
CA SER A 121 -7.96 2.85 3.98
C SER A 121 -8.90 3.42 2.90
N ALA A 122 -8.66 3.18 1.61
CA ALA A 122 -9.63 3.55 0.58
C ALA A 122 -10.97 2.82 0.76
N LEU A 123 -10.93 1.50 1.00
CA LEU A 123 -12.13 0.70 1.26
C LEU A 123 -12.86 1.16 2.52
N THR A 124 -12.12 1.37 3.61
CA THR A 124 -12.68 1.83 4.89
C THR A 124 -13.28 3.24 4.76
N TYR A 125 -12.66 4.12 3.98
CA TYR A 125 -13.20 5.45 3.71
C TYR A 125 -14.57 5.37 3.03
N VAL A 126 -14.71 4.53 2.00
CA VAL A 126 -16.01 4.33 1.34
C VAL A 126 -17.07 3.85 2.33
N LEU A 127 -16.73 2.92 3.23
CA LEU A 127 -17.66 2.44 4.26
C LEU A 127 -18.05 3.55 5.25
N ILE A 128 -17.09 4.34 5.75
CA ILE A 128 -17.37 5.45 6.67
C ILE A 128 -18.15 6.57 5.98
N ALA A 129 -17.89 6.83 4.70
CA ALA A 129 -18.67 7.77 3.89
C ALA A 129 -20.14 7.31 3.77
N GLY A 130 -20.36 6.02 3.52
CA GLY A 130 -21.71 5.42 3.52
C GLY A 130 -22.40 5.54 4.89
N LEU A 131 -21.67 5.30 5.97
CA LEU A 131 -22.17 5.50 7.33
C LEU A 131 -22.57 6.96 7.58
N ALA A 132 -21.75 7.92 7.15
CA ALA A 132 -22.04 9.34 7.28
C ALA A 132 -23.32 9.75 6.53
N LEU A 133 -23.52 9.26 5.30
CA LEU A 133 -24.75 9.49 4.55
C LEU A 133 -25.97 8.83 5.22
N GLY A 134 -25.78 7.66 5.84
CA GLY A 134 -26.77 6.98 6.66
C GLY A 134 -27.25 7.83 7.84
N THR A 135 -26.33 8.45 8.58
CA THR A 135 -26.69 9.33 9.71
C THR A 135 -27.50 10.56 9.29
N GLN A 136 -27.38 10.98 8.02
CA GLN A 136 -28.12 12.11 7.45
C GLN A 136 -29.45 11.70 6.79
N ASN A 137 -29.87 10.43 6.86
CA ASN A 137 -31.02 9.88 6.13
C ASN A 137 -30.94 10.07 4.60
N LYS A 138 -29.73 10.20 4.05
CA LYS A 138 -29.47 10.36 2.60
C LYS A 138 -28.87 9.11 1.99
N PHE A 139 -28.88 7.99 2.71
CA PHE A 139 -28.26 6.77 2.21
C PHE A 139 -29.02 6.24 0.99
N SER A 140 -28.29 6.10 -0.11
CA SER A 140 -28.71 5.36 -1.28
C SER A 140 -27.50 4.56 -1.77
N PRO A 141 -27.67 3.29 -2.14
CA PRO A 141 -26.58 2.45 -2.65
C PRO A 141 -25.95 3.05 -3.92
N GLU A 142 -26.74 3.79 -4.71
CA GLU A 142 -26.27 4.52 -5.88
C GLU A 142 -25.29 5.64 -5.50
N GLN A 143 -25.55 6.39 -4.43
CA GLN A 143 -24.65 7.44 -3.94
C GLN A 143 -23.34 6.87 -3.41
N LEU A 144 -23.39 5.73 -2.71
CA LEU A 144 -22.19 5.03 -2.24
C LEU A 144 -21.31 4.57 -3.41
N GLY A 145 -21.95 3.98 -4.44
CA GLY A 145 -21.27 3.59 -5.67
C GLY A 145 -20.65 4.78 -6.41
N PHE A 146 -21.37 5.90 -6.48
CA PHE A 146 -20.87 7.16 -7.05
C PHE A 146 -19.65 7.70 -6.28
N HIS A 147 -19.69 7.70 -4.95
CA HIS A 147 -18.55 8.12 -4.12
C HIS A 147 -17.34 7.19 -4.28
N SER A 148 -17.55 5.87 -4.25
CA SER A 148 -16.50 4.88 -4.48
C SER A 148 -15.82 5.07 -5.84
N SER A 149 -16.63 5.22 -6.89
CA SER A 149 -16.15 5.45 -8.26
C SER A 149 -15.39 6.78 -8.37
N SER A 150 -15.91 7.85 -7.74
CA SER A 150 -15.24 9.16 -7.72
C SER A 150 -13.87 9.10 -7.07
N VAL A 151 -13.73 8.40 -5.93
CA VAL A 151 -12.44 8.20 -5.25
C VAL A 151 -11.44 7.51 -6.17
N LEU A 152 -11.87 6.44 -6.84
CA LEU A 152 -11.04 5.66 -7.75
C LEU A 152 -10.60 6.50 -8.96
N VAL A 153 -11.53 7.22 -9.59
CA VAL A 153 -11.24 8.09 -10.75
C VAL A 153 -10.25 9.20 -10.36
N TRP A 154 -10.48 9.90 -9.25
CA TRP A 154 -9.57 10.94 -8.79
C TRP A 154 -8.18 10.39 -8.42
N PHE A 155 -8.12 9.17 -7.88
CA PHE A 155 -6.85 8.49 -7.63
C PHE A 155 -6.08 8.18 -8.92
N ILE A 156 -6.75 7.66 -9.96
CA ILE A 156 -6.13 7.41 -11.27
C ILE A 156 -5.64 8.71 -11.89
N ILE A 157 -6.47 9.76 -11.86
CA ILE A 157 -6.12 11.08 -12.42
C ILE A 157 -4.89 11.64 -11.69
N GLU A 158 -4.85 11.56 -10.36
CA GLU A 158 -3.72 12.02 -9.55
C GLU A 158 -2.43 11.26 -9.89
N VAL A 159 -2.47 9.93 -9.90
CA VAL A 159 -1.31 9.10 -10.25
C VAL A 159 -0.86 9.37 -11.69
N GLY A 160 -1.81 9.49 -12.64
CA GLY A 160 -1.53 9.80 -14.04
C GLY A 160 -0.91 11.17 -14.22
N LEU A 161 -1.43 12.19 -13.53
CA LEU A 161 -0.86 13.55 -13.53
C LEU A 161 0.56 13.56 -12.98
N LEU A 162 0.82 12.83 -11.90
CA LEU A 162 2.15 12.73 -11.33
C LEU A 162 3.11 11.99 -12.28
N CYS A 163 2.69 10.87 -12.88
CA CYS A 163 3.48 10.18 -13.90
C CYS A 163 3.82 11.09 -15.08
N LEU A 164 2.85 11.88 -15.56
CA LEU A 164 3.06 12.87 -16.62
C LEU A 164 4.09 13.92 -16.20
N ILE A 165 3.98 14.43 -14.97
CA ILE A 165 4.92 15.40 -14.41
C ILE A 165 6.32 14.78 -14.31
N PHE A 166 6.47 13.56 -13.80
CA PHE A 166 7.78 12.88 -13.75
C PHE A 166 8.38 12.70 -15.15
N TYR A 167 7.54 12.36 -16.13
CA TYR A 167 7.94 12.21 -17.53
C TYR A 167 8.42 13.54 -18.14
N ILE A 168 7.64 14.62 -18.01
CA ILE A 168 8.00 15.96 -18.53
C ILE A 168 9.30 16.48 -17.91
N PHE A 169 9.49 16.27 -16.61
CA PHE A 169 10.69 16.74 -15.93
C PHE A 169 11.93 15.87 -16.18
N GLY A 170 11.78 14.72 -16.84
CA GLY A 170 12.88 13.86 -17.31
C GLY A 170 13.75 13.30 -16.19
N ILE A 171 13.17 13.08 -15.01
CA ILE A 171 13.92 12.62 -13.84
C ILE A 171 14.00 11.09 -13.87
N GLN A 172 15.16 10.57 -14.27
CA GLN A 172 15.50 9.15 -14.05
C GLN A 172 15.73 8.94 -12.54
N THR A 173 14.68 8.52 -11.85
CA THR A 173 14.77 8.08 -10.46
C THR A 173 14.62 6.57 -10.43
N LYS A 174 15.36 5.92 -9.52
CA LYS A 174 15.11 4.51 -9.16
C LYS A 174 13.76 4.30 -8.49
N LEU A 175 13.06 5.39 -8.14
CA LEU A 175 11.70 5.37 -7.65
C LEU A 175 10.83 4.68 -8.68
N ARG A 176 10.37 3.48 -8.32
CA ARG A 176 9.37 2.82 -9.15
C ARG A 176 8.12 3.69 -9.07
N THR A 177 7.40 3.85 -10.19
CA THR A 177 6.01 4.37 -10.23
C THR A 177 5.14 3.75 -9.13
N LEU A 178 5.51 2.54 -8.71
CA LEU A 178 4.97 1.84 -7.58
C LEU A 178 5.03 2.62 -6.24
N ASP A 179 6.16 3.24 -5.87
CA ASP A 179 6.29 3.95 -4.59
C ASP A 179 5.37 5.18 -4.53
N LEU A 180 5.24 5.88 -5.66
CA LEU A 180 4.38 7.06 -5.79
C LEU A 180 2.90 6.73 -5.53
N ILE A 181 2.45 5.59 -6.05
CA ILE A 181 1.08 5.09 -5.83
C ILE A 181 0.82 4.87 -4.33
N ALA A 182 1.80 4.33 -3.59
CA ALA A 182 1.67 4.13 -2.16
C ALA A 182 1.52 5.47 -1.42
N TYR A 183 2.38 6.44 -1.75
CA TYR A 183 2.37 7.75 -1.10
C TYR A 183 1.10 8.56 -1.35
N CYS A 184 0.56 8.54 -2.57
CA CYS A 184 -0.72 9.19 -2.88
C CYS A 184 -1.89 8.55 -2.11
N GLY A 185 -1.81 7.24 -1.87
CA GLY A 185 -2.87 6.51 -1.20
C GLY A 185 -2.93 6.69 0.32
N TYR A 186 -1.86 7.17 0.97
CA TYR A 186 -1.89 7.38 2.43
C TYR A 186 -2.86 8.49 2.88
N LYS A 187 -3.32 9.36 1.96
CA LYS A 187 -4.30 10.41 2.27
C LYS A 187 -5.62 9.88 2.80
N TYR A 188 -6.01 8.66 2.41
CA TYR A 188 -7.28 8.06 2.82
C TYR A 188 -7.34 7.81 4.33
N VAL A 189 -6.21 7.52 4.99
CA VAL A 189 -6.13 7.41 6.45
C VAL A 189 -6.54 8.73 7.12
N GLY A 190 -6.05 9.84 6.56
CA GLY A 190 -6.41 11.18 6.99
C GLY A 190 -7.90 11.48 6.78
N MET A 191 -8.43 11.16 5.60
CA MET A 191 -9.84 11.35 5.26
C MET A 191 -10.78 10.59 6.20
N ILE A 192 -10.46 9.32 6.52
CA ILE A 192 -11.17 8.53 7.53
C ILE A 192 -11.24 9.28 8.84
N SER A 193 -10.09 9.73 9.37
CA SER A 193 -10.05 10.40 10.68
C SER A 193 -10.87 11.70 10.72
N ALA A 194 -10.88 12.48 9.63
CA ALA A 194 -11.66 13.70 9.52
C ALA A 194 -13.17 13.42 9.51
N VAL A 195 -13.62 12.42 8.73
CA VAL A 195 -15.04 12.04 8.68
C VAL A 195 -15.47 11.38 10.00
N SER A 196 -14.65 10.52 10.60
CA SER A 196 -14.94 9.94 11.92
C SER A 196 -15.08 11.01 13.01
N ALA A 197 -14.24 12.05 13.00
CA ALA A 197 -14.37 13.16 13.94
C ALA A 197 -15.70 13.90 13.79
N TYR A 198 -16.17 14.08 12.54
CA TYR A 198 -17.50 14.63 12.28
C TYR A 198 -18.60 13.74 12.86
N LEU A 199 -18.54 12.42 12.63
CA LEU A 199 -19.57 11.49 13.12
C LEU A 199 -19.67 11.43 14.65
N LEU A 200 -18.53 11.54 15.34
CA LEU A 200 -18.50 11.48 16.81
C LEU A 200 -18.98 12.77 17.48
N THR A 201 -18.66 13.93 16.90
CA THR A 201 -18.93 15.23 17.52
C THR A 201 -20.13 15.95 16.93
N ASN A 202 -20.62 15.48 15.78
CA ASN A 202 -21.64 16.11 14.94
C ASN A 202 -21.37 17.61 14.69
N SER A 203 -20.09 18.00 14.69
CA SER A 203 -19.66 19.40 14.65
C SER A 203 -18.81 19.68 13.42
N LEU A 204 -19.23 20.65 12.62
CA LEU A 204 -18.48 21.15 11.47
C LEU A 204 -17.13 21.75 11.86
N LEU A 205 -17.04 22.32 13.08
CA LEU A 205 -15.80 22.90 13.57
C LEU A 205 -14.76 21.82 13.87
N ALA A 206 -15.17 20.73 14.52
CA ALA A 206 -14.30 19.58 14.78
C ALA A 206 -13.76 18.98 13.47
N TYR A 207 -14.63 18.80 12.47
CA TYR A 207 -14.22 18.36 11.13
C TYR A 207 -13.16 19.28 10.51
N ARG A 208 -13.38 20.60 10.51
CA ARG A 208 -12.43 21.57 9.93
C ARG A 208 -11.09 21.56 10.66
N CYS A 209 -11.10 21.53 12.00
CA CYS A 209 -9.88 21.46 12.80
C CYS A 209 -9.07 20.19 12.51
N VAL A 210 -9.74 19.03 12.45
CA VAL A 210 -9.08 17.76 12.13
C VAL A 210 -8.58 17.74 10.68
N LEU A 211 -9.35 18.28 9.73
CA LEU A 211 -8.93 18.38 8.33
C LEU A 211 -7.65 19.21 8.17
N ILE A 212 -7.56 20.37 8.85
CA ILE A 212 -6.36 21.20 8.84
C ILE A 212 -5.18 20.44 9.46
N TYR A 213 -5.38 19.82 10.62
CA TYR A 213 -4.36 19.04 11.31
C TYR A 213 -3.81 17.91 10.41
N ILE A 214 -4.71 17.12 9.82
CA ILE A 214 -4.36 16.01 8.92
C ILE A 214 -3.64 16.50 7.66
N SER A 215 -4.08 17.63 7.09
CA SER A 215 -3.45 18.25 5.93
C SER A 215 -1.99 18.61 6.21
N VAL A 216 -1.73 19.21 7.38
CA VAL A 216 -0.36 19.56 7.82
C VAL A 216 0.45 18.31 8.15
N ALA A 217 -0.13 17.35 8.85
CA ALA A 217 0.50 16.09 9.20
C ALA A 217 0.94 15.31 7.95
N LEU A 218 0.03 15.07 7.01
CA LEU A 218 0.33 14.35 5.77
C LEU A 218 1.39 15.09 4.93
N SER A 219 1.28 16.42 4.82
CA SER A 219 2.27 17.24 4.13
C SER A 219 3.67 17.07 4.73
N TYR A 220 3.78 17.14 6.06
CA TYR A 220 5.05 16.93 6.76
C TYR A 220 5.60 15.51 6.55
N PHE A 221 4.75 14.49 6.65
CA PHE A 221 5.12 13.09 6.39
C PHE A 221 5.66 12.89 4.97
N LEU A 222 4.99 13.45 3.96
CA LEU A 222 5.39 13.34 2.56
C LEU A 222 6.70 14.07 2.29
N VAL A 223 6.88 15.28 2.82
CA VAL A 223 8.15 16.00 2.71
C VAL A 223 9.29 15.15 3.27
N LYS A 224 9.12 14.57 4.46
CA LYS A 224 10.19 13.77 5.10
C LYS A 224 10.46 12.47 4.37
N SER A 225 9.41 11.75 3.99
CA SER A 225 9.54 10.44 3.34
C SER A 225 10.05 10.54 1.91
N LEU A 226 9.52 11.48 1.11
CA LEU A 226 9.91 11.66 -0.29
C LEU A 226 11.25 12.37 -0.44
N ARG A 227 11.62 13.31 0.46
CA ARG A 227 12.93 13.98 0.39
C ARG A 227 14.07 12.98 0.43
N LEU A 228 13.97 11.97 1.30
CA LEU A 228 15.00 10.94 1.46
C LEU A 228 15.11 10.02 0.24
N GLN A 229 14.02 9.85 -0.50
CA GLN A 229 13.99 8.99 -1.69
C GLN A 229 14.37 9.73 -2.97
N ILE A 230 14.04 11.02 -3.08
CA ILE A 230 14.27 11.85 -4.27
C ILE A 230 15.67 12.51 -4.23
N LEU A 231 16.19 12.76 -3.03
CA LEU A 231 17.51 13.36 -2.79
C LEU A 231 18.43 12.31 -2.14
N PRO A 232 18.98 11.33 -2.90
CA PRO A 232 20.01 10.46 -2.37
C PRO A 232 21.20 11.33 -1.97
N GLU A 233 21.59 11.31 -0.69
CA GLU A 233 22.75 12.03 -0.15
C GLU A 233 24.07 11.36 -0.58
N THR A 234 24.27 11.15 -1.88
CA THR A 234 25.58 10.85 -2.41
C THR A 234 26.25 12.15 -2.81
N GLY A 235 27.25 12.52 -2.01
CA GLY A 235 28.17 13.61 -2.29
C GLY A 235 28.75 13.56 -3.70
N SER A 236 29.21 14.73 -4.12
CA SER A 236 30.00 15.00 -5.32
C SER A 236 29.19 15.12 -6.63
N HIS A 237 29.06 16.37 -7.08
CA HIS A 237 28.77 16.78 -8.47
C HIS A 237 27.41 16.39 -9.09
N SER A 238 26.29 16.58 -8.39
CA SER A 238 25.00 16.66 -9.07
C SER A 238 24.78 18.06 -9.65
N THR A 239 24.72 18.16 -10.98
CA THR A 239 24.37 19.37 -11.77
C THR A 239 23.26 20.18 -11.11
N TYR A 240 23.54 21.45 -10.78
CA TYR A 240 22.66 22.38 -10.03
C TYR A 240 21.22 22.51 -10.55
N GLY A 241 20.94 22.12 -11.81
CA GLY A 241 19.59 22.14 -12.40
C GLY A 241 18.67 20.98 -12.00
N GLY A 242 19.20 19.79 -11.69
CA GLY A 242 18.40 18.61 -11.38
C GLY A 242 17.79 18.63 -9.98
N SER A 243 18.52 19.18 -9.01
CA SER A 243 18.07 19.29 -7.61
C SER A 243 16.88 20.25 -7.46
N LYS A 244 16.90 21.39 -8.18
CA LYS A 244 15.79 22.36 -8.16
C LYS A 244 14.49 21.76 -8.69
N ARG A 245 14.53 21.06 -9.83
CA ARG A 245 13.37 20.38 -10.42
C ARG A 245 12.74 19.38 -9.45
N ARG A 246 13.56 18.56 -8.79
CA ARG A 246 13.12 17.58 -7.78
C ARG A 246 12.42 18.22 -6.58
N ILE A 247 12.92 19.37 -6.12
CA ILE A 247 12.29 20.14 -5.03
C ILE A 247 10.94 20.70 -5.46
N TYR A 248 10.83 21.27 -6.67
CA TYR A 248 9.55 21.75 -7.20
C TYR A 248 8.52 20.62 -7.34
N LEU A 249 8.96 19.42 -7.76
CA LEU A 249 8.09 18.26 -7.82
C LEU A 249 7.59 17.81 -6.45
N LEU A 250 8.48 17.74 -5.46
CA LEU A 250 8.11 17.40 -4.10
C LEU A 250 7.10 18.41 -3.55
N LEU A 251 7.34 19.71 -3.77
CA LEU A 251 6.42 20.77 -3.37
C LEU A 251 5.07 20.63 -4.07
N ALA A 252 5.04 20.34 -5.37
CA ALA A 252 3.82 20.12 -6.12
C ALA A 252 3.01 18.94 -5.56
N ILE A 253 3.65 17.79 -5.30
CA ILE A 253 3.01 16.63 -4.68
C ILE A 253 2.41 17.02 -3.32
N VAL A 254 3.19 17.66 -2.47
CA VAL A 254 2.76 18.02 -1.10
C VAL A 254 1.58 18.98 -1.09
N LEU A 255 1.53 19.95 -2.01
CA LEU A 255 0.43 20.91 -2.11
C LEU A 255 -0.85 20.33 -2.72
N LEU A 256 -0.71 19.35 -3.62
CA LEU A 256 -1.84 18.70 -4.29
C LEU A 256 -2.67 17.85 -3.30
N GLN A 257 -2.02 17.27 -2.30
CA GLN A 257 -2.64 16.36 -1.33
C GLN A 257 -3.75 17.00 -0.46
N PRO A 258 -3.52 18.13 0.24
CA PRO A 258 -4.57 18.78 1.03
C PRO A 258 -5.73 19.26 0.17
N PHE A 259 -5.47 19.68 -1.07
CA PHE A 259 -6.51 20.03 -2.04
C PHE A 259 -7.43 18.83 -2.32
N PHE A 260 -6.87 17.66 -2.61
CA PHE A 260 -7.65 16.45 -2.86
C PHE A 260 -8.43 15.97 -1.63
N ILE A 261 -7.81 16.03 -0.43
CA ILE A 261 -8.48 15.68 0.81
C ILE A 261 -9.72 16.54 0.98
N TRP A 262 -9.56 17.87 0.93
CA TRP A 262 -10.68 18.79 1.07
C TRP A 262 -11.76 18.58 0.01
N TYR A 263 -11.37 18.41 -1.26
CA TYR A 263 -12.32 18.22 -2.35
C TYR A 263 -13.14 16.94 -2.21
N LEU A 264 -12.52 15.82 -1.80
CA LEU A 264 -13.21 14.53 -1.67
C LEU A 264 -14.09 14.46 -0.41
N THR A 265 -13.71 15.13 0.68
CA THR A 265 -14.46 15.05 1.95
C THR A 265 -15.55 16.11 2.10
N ARG A 266 -15.45 17.26 1.40
CA ARG A 266 -16.44 18.36 1.55
C ARG A 266 -17.87 17.97 1.21
N HIS A 267 -18.06 17.01 0.29
CA HIS A 267 -19.39 16.63 -0.21
C HIS A 267 -20.16 15.73 0.76
N LEU A 268 -19.48 15.10 1.72
CA LEU A 268 -20.09 14.19 2.69
C LEU A 268 -20.69 14.91 3.89
N ILE A 269 -20.32 16.17 4.10
CA ILE A 269 -20.58 16.91 5.33
C ILE A 269 -21.36 18.15 4.94
N ALA A 270 -22.67 18.10 5.19
CA ALA A 270 -23.65 19.15 4.93
C ALA A 270 -24.38 19.51 6.22
#